data_AF-A0A397HGQ2-F1
#
_entry.id   AF-A0A397HGQ2-F1
#
_cell.length_a   1.000
_cell.length_b   1.000
_cell.length_c   1.000
_cell.angle_alpha   90.00
_cell.angle_beta   90.00
_cell.angle_gamma   90.00
#
_symmetry.space_group_name_H-M   'P 1'
#
loop_
_entity.id
_entity.type
_entity.pdbx_description
1 polymer ?
#
loop_
_entity_poly.entity_id
_entity_poly.type
_entity_poly.pdbx_seq_one_letter_code
_entity_poly.pdbx_strand_id
1 'polypeptide(L)'
;MIFSSWLRSVIFLKRPAELFSNVLQCFPTSRTSHRESDCFGADLIDYIEDPLGMSGFSAQARREDTIMDDLEVVRVWFDDDPDLSPKSAVWHRALDDVVKLIVPLPCKSGDKVLAELAVDKNGVERVRSRYEVVGSLPLGNRDPMVLAQKPRDLTLKRVEACKQLLDAYRDRLAENDFDYQGRTWLERRLQSIVRKLDDLQNSVQTVRIWHPICQGPLTQDAKGEDIGDMILAEVQLEDPSNGYAPMYPSHRPAGAVLVDLAVLPEHTATVRSKYLPVNLAPFGDDDPLVCSQPGADIDLKRALALRRVLSRYDQAQRIRQSRVQLLGTENELISNWFSNCMRELEDQVKAIHGCETIRVWCRSHKEDPMASVRSKRLDDVVRAAVPLQNPDYRRVAGDKTVHPHGAILVDLAVHKEGVHMVLCKYGVIDFVPMSNEDPVILSQPGDTIEDKQIAAYEDMLERYSHYLREKCRLLSPMAKVWVVERLAGIESQLSVLRPKCLETIRIYCPKYETHPWEIIRKLDLGDIVREAVPLEDQISPQELVQVDLAIEPSGISRVRDVCQLVEFQRLSEDDPIIQMQPGGGPHMKQFNGYNYVLRRYTEARALRQVDGALMLWYEKEIGNLESHIGRLGYV
;
A
#
# COMPACT_ATOMS: atom_id res chain seq x y z
N MET A 1 -65.00 22.62 6.89
CA MET A 1 -65.29 22.27 5.48
C MET A 1 -64.30 21.17 5.12
N ILE A 2 -64.69 19.89 5.18
CA ILE A 2 -65.35 19.13 4.09
C ILE A 2 -64.49 19.21 2.82
N PHE A 3 -64.04 18.17 2.12
CA PHE A 3 -63.99 16.69 2.20
C PHE A 3 -63.74 16.29 0.72
N SER A 4 -63.04 15.17 0.49
CA SER A 4 -63.33 14.19 -0.60
C SER A 4 -63.12 14.63 -2.06
N SER A 5 -62.84 13.77 -3.04
CA SER A 5 -62.81 12.30 -3.19
C SER A 5 -61.94 12.01 -4.43
N TRP A 6 -61.07 11.00 -4.46
CA TRP A 6 -61.39 9.58 -4.69
C TRP A 6 -62.18 9.33 -5.99
N LEU A 7 -61.60 8.56 -6.94
CA LEU A 7 -62.01 7.16 -7.16
C LEU A 7 -61.17 6.44 -8.25
N ARG A 8 -60.63 5.28 -7.82
CA ARG A 8 -60.51 3.96 -8.48
C ARG A 8 -59.68 3.83 -9.78
N SER A 9 -58.79 2.85 -9.89
CA SER A 9 -59.08 1.42 -9.66
C SER A 9 -57.84 0.59 -9.33
N VAL A 10 -57.99 -0.35 -8.40
CA VAL A 10 -57.10 -1.49 -8.14
C VAL A 10 -57.80 -2.75 -8.65
N ILE A 11 -57.09 -3.62 -9.38
CA ILE A 11 -57.25 -5.08 -9.27
C ILE A 11 -55.85 -5.71 -9.24
N PHE A 12 -55.75 -6.71 -8.37
CA PHE A 12 -54.62 -7.47 -7.86
C PHE A 12 -53.97 -8.46 -8.86
N LEU A 13 -52.73 -8.85 -8.49
CA LEU A 13 -52.03 -10.14 -8.69
C LEU A 13 -51.42 -10.50 -10.06
N LYS A 14 -50.10 -10.28 -10.17
CA LYS A 14 -49.08 -11.36 -10.15
C LYS A 14 -47.66 -10.76 -10.23
N ARG A 15 -46.82 -11.07 -9.24
CA ARG A 15 -45.35 -11.15 -9.33
C ARG A 15 -45.00 -12.62 -9.00
N PRO A 16 -43.77 -13.13 -9.24
CA PRO A 16 -42.59 -12.49 -9.81
C PRO A 16 -41.79 -13.39 -10.79
N ALA A 17 -40.99 -12.80 -11.69
CA ALA A 17 -39.70 -13.30 -12.16
C ALA A 17 -39.23 -12.43 -13.33
N GLU A 18 -38.29 -11.52 -13.06
CA GLU A 18 -37.26 -10.98 -13.97
C GLU A 18 -36.60 -9.78 -13.25
N LEU A 19 -35.95 -10.12 -12.14
CA LEU A 19 -34.80 -9.42 -11.59
C LEU A 19 -33.63 -10.38 -11.83
N PHE A 20 -32.46 -9.83 -12.16
CA PHE A 20 -31.17 -10.51 -12.42
C PHE A 20 -30.86 -10.91 -13.88
N SER A 21 -30.44 -9.93 -14.68
CA SER A 21 -29.34 -10.11 -15.62
C SER A 21 -28.62 -8.79 -15.79
N ASN A 22 -27.28 -8.82 -15.79
CA ASN A 22 -26.33 -7.74 -16.10
C ASN A 22 -25.55 -7.09 -14.93
N VAL A 23 -25.41 -7.81 -13.81
CA VAL A 23 -24.26 -7.61 -12.91
C VAL A 23 -23.51 -8.95 -12.90
N LEU A 24 -22.47 -9.10 -13.73
CA LEU A 24 -21.43 -10.17 -13.70
C LEU A 24 -20.55 -10.13 -14.97
N GLN A 25 -19.61 -9.18 -15.07
CA GLN A 25 -18.37 -9.27 -15.86
C GLN A 25 -17.44 -8.23 -15.19
N CYS A 26 -16.51 -8.56 -14.31
CA CYS A 26 -15.23 -9.21 -14.61
C CYS A 26 -14.70 -9.95 -13.37
N PHE A 27 -14.98 -11.24 -13.23
CA PHE A 27 -14.15 -12.25 -12.54
C PHE A 27 -14.69 -13.63 -12.94
N PRO A 28 -13.88 -14.60 -13.38
CA PRO A 28 -14.36 -15.95 -13.65
C PRO A 28 -14.63 -16.66 -12.31
N THR A 29 -15.91 -16.89 -12.01
CA THR A 29 -16.34 -17.83 -10.97
C THR A 29 -16.80 -19.12 -11.63
N SER A 30 -15.97 -20.16 -11.58
CA SER A 30 -16.40 -21.53 -11.82
C SER A 30 -17.26 -21.99 -10.63
N ARG A 31 -18.56 -22.16 -10.88
CA ARG A 31 -19.54 -22.66 -9.92
C ARG A 31 -19.40 -24.18 -9.79
N THR A 32 -19.46 -24.66 -8.56
CA THR A 32 -19.48 -26.06 -8.15
C THR A 32 -20.70 -26.82 -8.67
N SER A 33 -20.49 -28.04 -9.18
CA SER A 33 -21.48 -29.13 -9.13
C SER A 33 -20.80 -30.44 -8.74
N HIS A 34 -21.37 -31.09 -7.72
CA HIS A 34 -21.02 -32.38 -7.18
C HIS A 34 -20.97 -33.52 -8.22
N ARG A 35 -19.84 -34.23 -8.29
CA ARG A 35 -19.61 -35.69 -8.15
C ARG A 35 -18.36 -36.09 -8.96
N GLU A 36 -17.69 -37.14 -8.48
CA GLU A 36 -16.53 -37.84 -9.07
C GLU A 36 -15.22 -37.05 -8.88
N SER A 37 -14.35 -37.37 -7.90
CA SER A 37 -13.75 -38.68 -7.61
C SER A 37 -13.32 -39.36 -8.89
N ASP A 38 -12.24 -38.86 -9.50
CA ASP A 38 -11.22 -39.65 -10.20
C ASP A 38 -10.17 -38.70 -10.82
N CYS A 39 -8.94 -39.19 -10.93
CA CYS A 39 -7.73 -38.57 -11.50
C CYS A 39 -6.70 -38.00 -10.51
N PHE A 40 -6.14 -38.88 -9.68
CA PHE A 40 -4.67 -38.95 -9.57
C PHE A 40 -4.25 -40.40 -9.79
N GLY A 41 -3.70 -40.68 -10.97
CA GLY A 41 -3.23 -42.00 -11.34
C GLY A 41 -2.61 -42.00 -12.71
N ALA A 42 -1.29 -41.81 -12.74
CA ALA A 42 -0.32 -42.42 -13.65
C ALA A 42 0.86 -41.45 -13.81
N ASP A 43 1.92 -41.68 -13.04
CA ASP A 43 3.25 -41.94 -13.58
C ASP A 43 4.27 -41.92 -12.46
N LEU A 44 4.41 -43.05 -11.76
CA LEU A 44 5.68 -43.45 -11.15
C LEU A 44 5.71 -44.98 -11.04
N ILE A 45 6.13 -45.60 -12.13
CA ILE A 45 6.94 -46.82 -12.24
C ILE A 45 6.91 -47.74 -11.00
N ASP A 46 6.09 -48.79 -11.08
CA ASP A 46 6.26 -50.04 -10.33
C ASP A 46 7.46 -50.81 -10.91
N TYR A 47 8.51 -50.99 -10.10
CA TYR A 47 9.49 -52.07 -10.28
C TYR A 47 10.14 -52.40 -8.95
N ILE A 48 9.51 -53.27 -8.15
CA ILE A 48 10.21 -54.27 -7.33
C ILE A 48 9.31 -55.51 -7.26
N GLU A 49 9.65 -56.53 -8.05
CA GLU A 49 9.24 -57.91 -7.76
C GLU A 49 9.92 -58.35 -6.47
N ASP A 50 9.15 -58.78 -5.47
CA ASP A 50 9.69 -59.54 -4.34
C ASP A 50 9.41 -61.04 -4.56
N PRO A 51 10.43 -61.90 -4.74
CA PRO A 51 10.27 -63.32 -5.10
C PRO A 51 9.88 -64.24 -3.93
N LEU A 52 9.61 -63.72 -2.73
CA LEU A 52 9.33 -64.53 -1.55
C LEU A 52 7.97 -64.18 -0.96
N GLY A 53 6.96 -64.96 -1.39
CA GLY A 53 5.58 -64.83 -0.94
C GLY A 53 5.42 -64.80 0.58
N MET A 54 5.04 -63.64 1.09
CA MET A 54 4.44 -63.44 2.42
C MET A 54 3.23 -62.50 2.25
N SER A 55 2.10 -63.06 1.84
CA SER A 55 0.80 -62.38 1.84
C SER A 55 0.32 -62.20 3.27
N GLY A 56 0.59 -61.05 3.89
CA GLY A 56 0.09 -60.77 5.24
C GLY A 56 0.18 -59.33 5.72
N PHE A 57 1.13 -58.53 5.23
CA PHE A 57 1.38 -57.19 5.79
C PHE A 57 0.96 -56.01 4.88
N SER A 58 0.78 -56.20 3.56
CA SER A 58 0.51 -55.08 2.64
C SER A 58 -0.94 -54.59 2.59
N ALA A 59 -1.91 -55.40 3.03
CA ALA A 59 -3.32 -55.01 3.06
C ALA A 59 -3.69 -54.13 4.28
N GLN A 60 -2.90 -54.19 5.36
CA GLN A 60 -3.08 -53.34 6.55
C GLN A 60 -2.54 -51.93 6.27
N ALA A 61 -1.33 -51.82 5.70
CA ALA A 61 -0.71 -50.56 5.31
C ALA A 61 -1.51 -49.81 4.22
N ARG A 62 -2.04 -50.52 3.21
CA ARG A 62 -2.92 -49.92 2.18
C ARG A 62 -4.31 -49.52 2.69
N ARG A 63 -4.78 -50.06 3.82
CA ARG A 63 -6.00 -49.58 4.48
C ARG A 63 -5.74 -48.33 5.31
N GLU A 64 -4.58 -48.25 5.96
CA GLU A 64 -4.19 -47.11 6.79
C GLU A 64 -3.96 -45.83 5.95
N ASP A 65 -3.43 -45.95 4.72
CA ASP A 65 -3.25 -44.80 3.82
C ASP A 65 -4.56 -44.11 3.39
N THR A 66 -5.71 -44.77 3.51
CA THR A 66 -7.05 -44.21 3.21
C THR A 66 -7.80 -43.64 4.43
N ILE A 67 -7.38 -43.94 5.67
CA ILE A 67 -8.17 -43.61 6.88
C ILE A 67 -8.12 -42.12 7.24
N MET A 68 -7.02 -41.42 6.93
CA MET A 68 -6.86 -40.01 7.29
C MET A 68 -7.59 -39.04 6.36
N ASP A 69 -7.92 -39.46 5.13
CA ASP A 69 -8.65 -38.64 4.15
C ASP A 69 -10.16 -38.56 4.48
N ASP A 70 -10.66 -39.46 5.32
CA ASP A 70 -12.07 -39.56 5.74
C ASP A 70 -12.34 -38.94 7.14
N LEU A 71 -11.34 -38.27 7.74
CA LEU A 71 -11.53 -37.64 9.06
C LEU A 71 -12.30 -36.32 8.95
N GLU A 72 -13.38 -36.20 9.73
CA GLU A 72 -14.14 -34.98 9.92
C GLU A 72 -13.66 -34.22 11.15
N VAL A 73 -13.65 -32.88 11.06
CA VAL A 73 -13.37 -32.01 12.21
C VAL A 73 -14.66 -31.74 12.96
N VAL A 74 -14.72 -32.15 14.22
CA VAL A 74 -15.84 -31.89 15.13
C VAL A 74 -15.38 -30.97 16.25
N ARG A 75 -16.04 -29.83 16.43
CA ARG A 75 -15.71 -28.84 17.46
C ARG A 75 -16.63 -29.03 18.67
N VAL A 76 -16.07 -29.19 19.86
CA VAL A 76 -16.82 -29.55 21.08
C VAL A 76 -16.34 -28.76 22.30
N TRP A 77 -17.21 -28.65 23.30
CA TRP A 77 -16.84 -28.19 24.64
C TRP A 77 -16.48 -29.38 25.55
N PHE A 78 -15.34 -29.29 26.22
CA PHE A 78 -14.90 -30.19 27.29
C PHE A 78 -15.07 -29.51 28.64
N ASP A 79 -15.47 -30.24 29.67
CA ASP A 79 -15.41 -29.74 31.05
C ASP A 79 -13.93 -29.70 31.50
N ASP A 80 -13.53 -28.64 32.20
CA ASP A 80 -12.17 -28.36 32.73
C ASP A 80 -11.88 -29.23 33.98
N ASP A 81 -12.35 -30.48 33.95
CA ASP A 81 -12.03 -31.51 34.93
C ASP A 81 -10.62 -32.04 34.63
N PRO A 82 -9.67 -32.04 35.59
CA PRO A 82 -8.31 -32.53 35.37
C PRO A 82 -8.22 -33.96 34.81
N ASP A 83 -9.22 -34.81 35.06
CA ASP A 83 -9.30 -36.18 34.51
C ASP A 83 -9.83 -36.23 33.06
N LEU A 84 -10.48 -35.16 32.59
CA LEU A 84 -11.05 -35.02 31.23
C LEU A 84 -10.34 -33.91 30.41
N SER A 85 -9.31 -33.29 30.98
CA SER A 85 -8.57 -32.19 30.37
C SER A 85 -7.96 -32.60 29.02
N PRO A 86 -8.05 -31.75 27.99
CA PRO A 86 -7.42 -32.05 26.70
C PRO A 86 -5.88 -32.16 26.77
N LYS A 87 -5.25 -31.71 27.86
CA LYS A 87 -3.82 -31.94 28.12
C LYS A 87 -3.48 -33.34 28.66
N SER A 88 -4.44 -34.04 29.26
CA SER A 88 -4.28 -35.41 29.78
C SER A 88 -4.86 -36.47 28.83
N ALA A 89 -5.71 -36.08 27.89
CA ALA A 89 -6.34 -36.97 26.92
C ALA A 89 -5.56 -37.08 25.60
N VAL A 90 -4.37 -37.68 25.62
CA VAL A 90 -3.86 -38.30 24.39
C VAL A 90 -4.65 -39.59 24.09
N TRP A 91 -5.34 -40.20 25.08
CA TRP A 91 -6.04 -41.48 24.90
C TRP A 91 -7.28 -41.55 25.81
N HIS A 92 -8.45 -41.11 25.33
CA HIS A 92 -9.69 -41.36 26.05
C HIS A 92 -10.16 -42.79 25.73
N ARG A 93 -9.84 -43.76 26.60
CA ARG A 93 -10.14 -45.22 26.46
C ARG A 93 -11.56 -45.60 26.03
N ALA A 94 -12.51 -44.67 26.07
CA ALA A 94 -13.90 -44.88 25.69
C ALA A 94 -14.23 -44.53 24.21
N LEU A 95 -13.29 -43.91 23.48
CA LEU A 95 -13.43 -43.47 22.07
C LEU A 95 -12.20 -43.80 21.22
N ASP A 96 -11.30 -44.66 21.72
CA ASP A 96 -10.01 -45.03 21.09
C ASP A 96 -10.16 -45.53 19.63
N ASP A 97 -11.35 -45.98 19.23
CA ASP A 97 -11.64 -46.43 17.86
C ASP A 97 -12.05 -45.27 16.91
N VAL A 98 -12.51 -44.14 17.44
CA VAL A 98 -13.23 -43.10 16.68
C VAL A 98 -12.47 -41.76 16.60
N VAL A 99 -11.90 -41.28 17.70
CA VAL A 99 -11.21 -39.98 17.74
C VAL A 99 -9.73 -40.22 17.53
N LYS A 100 -9.16 -39.63 16.49
CA LYS A 100 -7.74 -39.78 16.14
C LYS A 100 -6.87 -38.68 16.71
N LEU A 101 -7.43 -37.48 16.89
CA LEU A 101 -6.65 -36.33 17.34
C LEU A 101 -7.53 -35.31 18.07
N ILE A 102 -6.93 -34.64 19.06
CA ILE A 102 -7.53 -33.55 19.83
C ILE A 102 -6.61 -32.33 19.74
N VAL A 103 -7.18 -31.18 19.37
CA VAL A 103 -6.53 -29.88 19.41
C VAL A 103 -7.26 -28.98 20.41
N PRO A 104 -6.69 -28.74 21.60
CA PRO A 104 -7.26 -27.77 22.54
C PRO A 104 -7.19 -26.36 21.95
N LEU A 105 -8.27 -25.60 22.08
CA LEU A 105 -8.37 -24.24 21.59
C LEU A 105 -8.36 -23.23 22.75
N PRO A 106 -7.80 -22.02 22.55
CA PRO A 106 -7.69 -21.00 23.60
C PRO A 106 -9.02 -20.25 23.82
N CYS A 107 -10.12 -20.97 23.99
CA CYS A 107 -11.46 -20.42 24.23
C CYS A 107 -12.13 -21.16 25.38
N LYS A 108 -12.68 -20.42 26.34
CA LYS A 108 -13.38 -20.97 27.51
C LYS A 108 -14.80 -20.40 27.64
N SER A 109 -15.70 -21.21 28.19
CA SER A 109 -17.05 -20.79 28.56
C SER A 109 -17.38 -21.36 29.95
N GLY A 110 -17.26 -20.53 30.98
CA GLY A 110 -17.29 -21.01 32.37
C GLY A 110 -16.16 -22.01 32.61
N ASP A 111 -16.51 -23.18 33.15
CA ASP A 111 -15.58 -24.29 33.39
C ASP A 111 -15.40 -25.20 32.17
N LYS A 112 -15.73 -24.74 30.96
CA LYS A 112 -15.56 -25.52 29.73
C LYS A 112 -14.46 -24.96 28.84
N VAL A 113 -13.69 -25.85 28.21
CA VAL A 113 -12.64 -25.56 27.24
C VAL A 113 -13.06 -26.04 25.86
N LEU A 114 -12.86 -25.20 24.85
CA LEU A 114 -13.15 -25.54 23.46
C LEU A 114 -12.04 -26.42 22.87
N ALA A 115 -12.39 -27.41 22.05
CA ALA A 115 -11.42 -28.21 21.30
C ALA A 115 -11.94 -28.60 19.91
N GLU A 116 -11.02 -28.86 18.98
CA GLU A 116 -11.29 -29.53 17.71
C GLU A 116 -10.83 -30.98 17.78
N LEU A 117 -11.73 -31.89 17.39
CA LEU A 117 -11.50 -33.33 17.31
C LEU A 117 -11.40 -33.74 15.84
N ALA A 118 -10.37 -34.52 15.49
CA ALA A 118 -10.33 -35.25 14.23
C ALA A 118 -10.98 -36.62 14.45
N VAL A 119 -12.11 -36.86 13.78
CA VAL A 119 -13.00 -37.98 14.06
C VAL A 119 -13.25 -38.78 12.78
N ASP A 120 -13.22 -40.10 12.84
CA ASP A 120 -13.71 -40.95 11.75
C ASP A 120 -15.16 -40.56 11.42
N LYS A 121 -15.47 -40.42 10.12
CA LYS A 121 -16.82 -40.12 9.62
C LYS A 121 -17.92 -40.96 10.26
N ASN A 122 -17.67 -42.24 10.52
CA ASN A 122 -18.63 -43.17 11.14
C ASN A 122 -18.82 -42.95 12.65
N GLY A 123 -17.92 -42.20 13.27
CA GLY A 123 -17.93 -41.89 14.69
C GLY A 123 -18.34 -40.47 15.05
N VAL A 124 -18.59 -39.60 14.06
CA VAL A 124 -19.08 -38.23 14.25
C VAL A 124 -20.35 -38.20 15.11
N GLU A 125 -21.34 -39.04 14.81
CA GLU A 125 -22.58 -39.10 15.60
C GLU A 125 -22.35 -39.60 17.04
N ARG A 126 -21.38 -40.51 17.25
CA ARG A 126 -20.99 -40.94 18.60
C ARG A 126 -20.41 -39.78 19.40
N VAL A 127 -19.52 -38.99 18.80
CA VAL A 127 -18.98 -37.77 19.42
C VAL A 127 -20.08 -36.76 19.70
N ARG A 128 -21.01 -36.55 18.75
CA ARG A 128 -22.14 -35.61 18.91
C ARG A 128 -23.11 -36.01 20.02
N SER A 129 -23.29 -37.29 20.26
CA SER A 129 -24.15 -37.79 21.35
C SER A 129 -23.55 -37.62 22.74
N ARG A 130 -22.22 -37.47 22.82
CA ARG A 130 -21.47 -37.53 24.08
C ARG A 130 -20.95 -36.18 24.54
N TYR A 131 -20.64 -35.29 23.61
CA TYR A 131 -20.13 -33.96 23.92
C TYR A 131 -21.08 -32.87 23.42
N GLU A 132 -21.01 -31.71 24.06
CA GLU A 132 -21.70 -30.52 23.59
C GLU A 132 -20.99 -29.98 22.34
N VAL A 133 -21.60 -30.22 21.18
CA VAL A 133 -21.05 -29.83 19.87
C VAL A 133 -21.32 -28.36 19.61
N VAL A 134 -20.31 -27.66 19.11
CA VAL A 134 -20.47 -26.31 18.60
C VAL A 134 -21.08 -26.37 17.20
N GLY A 135 -22.36 -26.01 17.11
CA GLY A 135 -23.12 -26.01 15.85
C GLY A 135 -22.82 -24.84 14.92
N SER A 136 -22.01 -23.87 15.33
CA SER A 136 -21.59 -22.76 14.47
C SER A 136 -20.43 -23.18 13.55
N LEU A 137 -20.42 -22.63 12.35
CA LEU A 137 -19.32 -22.83 11.40
C LEU A 137 -18.01 -22.31 12.00
N PRO A 138 -16.89 -23.06 11.90
CA PRO A 138 -15.59 -22.61 12.37
C PRO A 138 -15.21 -21.25 11.79
N LEU A 139 -14.89 -20.29 12.68
CA LEU A 139 -14.59 -18.88 12.35
C LEU A 139 -15.77 -18.09 11.75
N GLY A 140 -17.00 -18.61 11.86
CA GLY A 140 -18.23 -17.88 11.55
C GLY A 140 -18.58 -16.81 12.60
N ASN A 141 -19.61 -16.00 12.34
CA ASN A 141 -19.97 -14.86 13.20
C ASN A 141 -20.43 -15.26 14.61
N ARG A 142 -20.89 -16.50 14.75
CA ARG A 142 -21.35 -17.10 16.00
C ARG A 142 -20.36 -18.12 16.54
N ASP A 143 -19.15 -18.15 15.99
CA ASP A 143 -18.11 -19.03 16.47
C ASP A 143 -17.62 -18.55 17.84
N PRO A 144 -17.49 -19.42 18.86
CA PRO A 144 -17.05 -19.02 20.18
C PRO A 144 -15.68 -18.33 20.19
N MET A 145 -14.74 -18.78 19.33
CA MET A 145 -13.43 -18.13 19.24
C MET A 145 -13.56 -16.70 18.70
N VAL A 146 -14.46 -16.46 17.73
CA VAL A 146 -14.70 -15.13 17.17
C VAL A 146 -15.42 -14.25 18.19
N LEU A 147 -16.43 -14.77 18.88
CA LEU A 147 -17.19 -14.03 19.88
C LEU A 147 -16.33 -13.61 21.09
N ALA A 148 -15.34 -14.43 21.45
CA ALA A 148 -14.41 -14.15 22.55
C ALA A 148 -13.43 -13.01 22.25
N GLN A 149 -13.29 -12.58 20.99
CA GLN A 149 -12.32 -11.55 20.64
C GLN A 149 -12.80 -10.14 21.01
N LYS A 150 -11.84 -9.33 21.48
CA LYS A 150 -12.03 -7.94 21.92
C LYS A 150 -12.37 -6.93 20.82
N PRO A 151 -11.83 -6.99 19.58
CA PRO A 151 -12.11 -6.00 18.54
C PRO A 151 -13.62 -5.87 18.31
N ARG A 152 -14.11 -4.69 17.92
CA ARG A 152 -15.55 -4.53 17.62
C ARG A 152 -15.92 -5.19 16.29
N ASP A 153 -15.06 -5.04 15.28
CA ASP A 153 -15.34 -5.46 13.91
C ASP A 153 -15.22 -6.95 13.72
N LEU A 154 -16.19 -7.51 12.99
CA LEU A 154 -16.32 -8.94 12.79
C LEU A 154 -15.12 -9.54 12.04
N THR A 155 -14.63 -8.89 10.99
CA THR A 155 -13.47 -9.36 10.24
C THR A 155 -12.20 -9.33 11.09
N LEU A 156 -11.99 -8.30 11.92
CA LEU A 156 -10.88 -8.27 12.87
C LEU A 156 -10.99 -9.37 13.93
N LYS A 157 -12.19 -9.62 14.47
CA LYS A 157 -12.42 -10.76 15.39
C LYS A 157 -12.08 -12.09 14.73
N ARG A 158 -12.41 -12.27 13.45
CA ARG A 158 -12.09 -13.49 12.70
C ARG A 158 -10.60 -13.66 12.47
N VAL A 159 -9.87 -12.59 12.12
CA VAL A 159 -8.41 -12.62 11.97
C VAL A 159 -7.75 -13.06 13.26
N GLU A 160 -8.12 -12.45 14.39
CA GLU A 160 -7.54 -12.77 15.69
C GLU A 160 -7.88 -14.20 16.14
N ALA A 161 -9.14 -14.62 15.97
CA ALA A 161 -9.54 -16.00 16.23
C ALA A 161 -8.78 -17.00 15.34
N CYS A 162 -8.50 -16.63 14.08
CA CYS A 162 -7.78 -17.47 13.14
C CYS A 162 -6.28 -17.56 13.50
N LYS A 163 -5.66 -16.49 14.01
CA LYS A 163 -4.29 -16.50 14.55
C LYS A 163 -4.18 -17.43 15.76
N GLN A 164 -5.09 -17.29 16.72
CA GLN A 164 -5.14 -18.16 17.89
C GLN A 164 -5.37 -19.63 17.53
N LEU A 165 -6.19 -19.89 16.50
CA LEU A 165 -6.38 -21.24 15.95
C LEU A 165 -5.10 -21.77 15.31
N LEU A 166 -4.40 -20.94 14.54
CA LEU A 166 -3.12 -21.29 13.91
C LEU A 166 -2.06 -21.66 14.96
N ASP A 167 -1.95 -20.86 16.01
CA ASP A 167 -0.99 -21.09 17.10
C ASP A 167 -1.32 -22.37 17.86
N ALA A 168 -2.60 -22.62 18.17
CA ALA A 168 -3.02 -23.87 18.81
C ALA A 168 -2.64 -25.13 18.01
N TYR A 169 -2.79 -25.08 16.68
CA TYR A 169 -2.38 -26.18 15.80
C TYR A 169 -0.85 -26.31 15.69
N ARG A 170 -0.10 -25.21 15.70
CA ARG A 170 1.37 -25.21 15.71
C ARG A 170 1.92 -25.79 17.00
N ASP A 171 1.37 -25.36 18.14
CA ASP A 171 1.71 -25.88 19.46
C ASP A 171 1.44 -27.38 19.51
N ARG A 172 0.27 -27.82 19.01
CA ARG A 172 -0.05 -29.25 18.96
C ARG A 172 0.92 -30.01 18.05
N LEU A 173 1.25 -29.50 16.86
CA LEU A 173 2.23 -30.14 15.96
C LEU A 173 3.63 -30.25 16.60
N ALA A 174 4.03 -29.29 17.44
CA ALA A 174 5.33 -29.28 18.10
C ALA A 174 5.50 -30.35 19.18
N GLU A 175 4.41 -30.87 19.76
CA GLU A 175 4.44 -31.90 20.80
C GLU A 175 4.99 -33.26 20.30
N ASN A 176 5.09 -33.45 18.97
CA ASN A 176 5.80 -34.55 18.30
C ASN A 176 5.37 -35.98 18.71
N ASP A 177 4.20 -36.14 19.32
CA ASP A 177 3.63 -37.39 19.84
C ASP A 177 2.77 -38.17 18.82
N PHE A 178 2.68 -37.70 17.58
CA PHE A 178 1.89 -38.34 16.51
C PHE A 178 2.74 -39.18 15.57
N ASP A 179 2.11 -40.21 15.02
CA ASP A 179 2.61 -40.95 13.85
C ASP A 179 2.64 -40.06 12.59
N TYR A 180 3.21 -40.60 11.51
CA TYR A 180 3.35 -39.90 10.24
C TYR A 180 2.01 -39.41 9.66
N GLN A 181 0.96 -40.18 9.88
CA GLN A 181 -0.38 -39.93 9.36
C GLN A 181 -1.05 -38.76 10.09
N GLY A 182 -1.03 -38.76 11.43
CA GLY A 182 -1.51 -37.66 12.27
C GLY A 182 -0.79 -36.35 12.00
N ARG A 183 0.54 -36.39 11.80
CA ARG A 183 1.32 -35.22 11.39
C ARG A 183 0.88 -34.68 10.03
N THR A 184 0.75 -35.54 9.03
CA THR A 184 0.33 -35.15 7.68
C THR A 184 -1.06 -34.48 7.69
N TRP A 185 -2.00 -35.00 8.48
CA TRP A 185 -3.33 -34.41 8.61
C TRP A 185 -3.28 -33.04 9.30
N LEU A 186 -2.51 -32.90 10.39
CA LEU A 186 -2.31 -31.62 11.08
C LEU A 186 -1.70 -30.58 10.14
N GLU A 187 -0.71 -30.95 9.33
CA GLU A 187 -0.07 -30.07 8.34
C GLU A 187 -1.07 -29.62 7.27
N ARG A 188 -1.88 -30.52 6.72
CA ARG A 188 -2.95 -30.16 5.76
C ARG A 188 -3.97 -29.21 6.38
N ARG A 189 -4.34 -29.46 7.65
CA ARG A 189 -5.28 -28.61 8.38
C ARG A 189 -4.70 -27.23 8.66
N LEU A 190 -3.42 -27.16 9.05
CA LEU A 190 -2.66 -25.92 9.17
C LEU A 190 -2.63 -25.14 7.86
N GLN A 191 -2.34 -25.80 6.72
CA GLN A 191 -2.38 -25.15 5.40
C GLN A 191 -3.77 -24.58 5.08
N SER A 192 -4.84 -25.30 5.43
CA SER A 192 -6.21 -24.78 5.26
C SER A 192 -6.48 -23.55 6.14
N ILE A 193 -5.97 -23.51 7.38
CA ILE A 193 -6.11 -22.37 8.28
C ILE A 193 -5.29 -21.18 7.75
N VAL A 194 -4.06 -21.42 7.29
CA VAL A 194 -3.21 -20.38 6.67
C VAL A 194 -3.90 -19.76 5.47
N ARG A 195 -4.49 -20.56 4.57
CA ARG A 195 -5.27 -20.04 3.43
C ARG A 195 -6.45 -19.16 3.88
N LYS A 196 -7.20 -19.59 4.91
CA LYS A 196 -8.29 -18.77 5.46
C LYS A 196 -7.80 -17.48 6.10
N LEU A 197 -6.66 -17.50 6.79
CA LEU A 197 -6.06 -16.31 7.36
C LEU A 197 -5.65 -15.34 6.25
N ASP A 198 -5.04 -15.85 5.18
CA ASP A 198 -4.65 -15.07 4.00
C ASP A 198 -5.89 -14.45 3.31
N ASP A 199 -6.96 -15.23 3.11
CA ASP A 199 -8.23 -14.71 2.56
C ASP A 199 -8.82 -13.58 3.43
N LEU A 200 -8.79 -13.74 4.75
CA LEU A 200 -9.27 -12.71 5.69
C LEU A 200 -8.35 -11.49 5.68
N GLN A 201 -7.05 -11.69 5.61
CA GLN A 201 -6.06 -10.62 5.59
C GLN A 201 -6.12 -9.81 4.29
N ASN A 202 -6.51 -10.44 3.19
CA ASN A 202 -6.70 -9.81 1.88
C ASN A 202 -8.14 -9.37 1.63
N SER A 203 -9.03 -9.42 2.63
CA SER A 203 -10.44 -9.09 2.48
C SER A 203 -10.74 -7.58 2.49
N VAL A 204 -9.79 -6.75 2.91
CA VAL A 204 -9.97 -5.28 2.94
C VAL A 204 -10.25 -4.76 1.53
N GLN A 205 -11.32 -3.97 1.39
CA GLN A 205 -11.75 -3.42 0.12
C GLN A 205 -11.30 -1.97 -0.03
N THR A 206 -10.98 -1.58 -1.27
CA THR A 206 -10.79 -0.17 -1.64
C THR A 206 -12.12 0.45 -2.02
N VAL A 207 -12.51 1.52 -1.33
CA VAL A 207 -13.67 2.35 -1.66
C VAL A 207 -13.19 3.72 -2.11
N ARG A 208 -13.34 4.01 -3.40
CA ARG A 208 -13.00 5.31 -3.98
C ARG A 208 -14.17 6.29 -3.84
N ILE A 209 -13.91 7.44 -3.24
CA ILE A 209 -14.91 8.47 -2.95
C ILE A 209 -14.46 9.85 -3.42
N TRP A 210 -15.44 10.74 -3.59
CA TRP A 210 -15.22 12.19 -3.60
C TRP A 210 -15.34 12.74 -2.19
N HIS A 211 -14.26 13.33 -1.66
CA HIS A 211 -14.24 13.99 -0.36
C HIS A 211 -14.20 15.52 -0.49
N PRO A 212 -15.21 16.28 -0.01
CA PRO A 212 -15.20 17.73 -0.02
C PRO A 212 -14.15 18.32 0.93
N ILE A 213 -13.20 19.08 0.41
CA ILE A 213 -12.12 19.71 1.20
C ILE A 213 -12.68 20.68 2.25
N CYS A 214 -13.79 21.34 1.94
CA CYS A 214 -14.44 22.32 2.81
C CYS A 214 -14.94 21.72 4.14
N GLN A 215 -15.07 20.39 4.24
CA GLN A 215 -15.53 19.68 5.44
C GLN A 215 -14.39 19.37 6.42
N GLY A 216 -13.16 19.80 6.12
CA GLY A 216 -12.00 19.54 6.95
C GLY A 216 -11.42 18.13 6.74
N PRO A 217 -10.57 17.66 7.66
CA PRO A 217 -9.94 16.35 7.57
C PRO A 217 -11.00 15.24 7.50
N LEU A 218 -10.81 14.27 6.60
CA LEU A 218 -11.72 13.13 6.44
C LEU A 218 -11.96 12.39 7.77
N THR A 219 -10.94 12.34 8.63
CA THR A 219 -11.07 11.73 9.97
C THR A 219 -12.05 12.47 10.90
N GLN A 220 -12.20 13.79 10.77
CA GLN A 220 -13.18 14.56 11.55
C GLN A 220 -14.58 14.43 10.97
N ASP A 221 -14.69 14.48 9.65
CA ASP A 221 -15.94 14.30 8.93
C ASP A 221 -16.53 12.89 9.15
N ALA A 222 -15.70 11.84 9.01
CA ALA A 222 -16.09 10.47 9.28
C ALA A 222 -16.56 10.25 10.73
N LYS A 223 -15.99 10.99 11.70
CA LYS A 223 -16.48 11.00 13.08
C LYS A 223 -17.85 11.67 13.20
N GLY A 224 -18.08 12.78 12.49
CA GLY A 224 -19.38 13.45 12.42
C GLY A 224 -20.47 12.58 11.79
N GLU A 225 -20.09 11.72 10.84
CA GLU A 225 -20.98 10.78 10.14
C GLU A 225 -21.14 9.42 10.85
N ASP A 226 -20.52 9.23 12.02
CA ASP A 226 -20.51 7.99 12.82
C ASP A 226 -19.96 6.76 12.07
N ILE A 227 -18.97 6.99 11.20
CA ILE A 227 -18.30 5.94 10.41
C ILE A 227 -16.77 5.96 10.57
N GLY A 228 -16.23 6.80 11.45
CA GLY A 228 -14.79 6.92 11.67
C GLY A 228 -14.11 5.60 12.04
N ASP A 229 -14.77 4.76 12.83
CA ASP A 229 -14.26 3.44 13.23
C ASP A 229 -14.34 2.40 12.09
N MET A 230 -15.08 2.68 11.02
CA MET A 230 -15.26 1.76 9.87
C MET A 230 -14.16 1.91 8.80
N ILE A 231 -13.43 3.03 8.83
CA ILE A 231 -12.37 3.35 7.87
C ILE A 231 -11.03 2.97 8.51
N LEU A 232 -10.35 1.99 7.91
CA LEU A 232 -9.07 1.49 8.43
C LEU A 232 -7.90 2.40 8.04
N ALA A 233 -7.93 2.93 6.82
CA ALA A 233 -6.93 3.84 6.28
C ALA A 233 -7.48 4.64 5.10
N GLU A 234 -6.80 5.73 4.75
CA GLU A 234 -7.12 6.58 3.62
C GLU A 234 -5.86 6.88 2.80
N VAL A 235 -6.02 7.02 1.48
CA VAL A 235 -5.00 7.50 0.56
C VAL A 235 -5.62 8.60 -0.30
N GLN A 236 -5.13 9.83 -0.15
CA GLN A 236 -5.54 10.95 -1.00
C GLN A 236 -4.86 10.83 -2.37
N LEU A 237 -5.65 10.65 -3.42
CA LEU A 237 -5.16 10.44 -4.78
C LEU A 237 -4.82 11.75 -5.49
N GLU A 238 -5.48 12.82 -5.07
CA GLU A 238 -5.26 14.17 -5.57
C GLU A 238 -4.63 15.04 -4.49
N ASP A 239 -3.93 16.08 -4.93
CA ASP A 239 -3.55 17.14 -4.02
C ASP A 239 -4.80 17.89 -3.53
N PRO A 240 -4.96 18.21 -2.24
CA PRO A 240 -6.01 19.11 -1.76
C PRO A 240 -6.07 20.43 -2.53
N SER A 241 -4.93 20.95 -2.97
CA SER A 241 -4.92 22.14 -3.83
C SER A 241 -5.69 21.94 -5.15
N ASN A 242 -5.80 20.72 -5.67
CA ASN A 242 -6.53 20.42 -6.90
C ASN A 242 -8.06 20.52 -6.74
N GLY A 243 -8.62 20.45 -5.53
CA GLY A 243 -10.06 20.63 -5.25
C GLY A 243 -10.64 21.95 -5.76
N TYR A 244 -9.75 22.93 -5.96
CA TYR A 244 -10.07 24.27 -6.44
C TYR A 244 -9.52 24.53 -7.85
N ALA A 245 -9.21 23.48 -8.64
CA ALA A 245 -8.90 23.63 -10.07
C ALA A 245 -10.16 24.02 -10.86
N PRO A 246 -10.05 24.85 -11.92
CA PRO A 246 -11.18 25.18 -12.77
C PRO A 246 -11.84 23.90 -13.32
N MET A 247 -13.16 23.95 -13.41
CA MET A 247 -14.05 22.85 -13.77
C MET A 247 -13.54 22.12 -15.04
N TYR A 248 -12.84 21.00 -14.88
CA TYR A 248 -12.60 20.10 -16.01
C TYR A 248 -13.95 19.48 -16.40
N PRO A 249 -14.25 19.32 -17.69
CA PRO A 249 -15.55 18.84 -18.13
C PRO A 249 -15.62 17.31 -17.99
N SER A 250 -15.85 16.82 -16.76
CA SER A 250 -16.48 15.51 -16.49
C SER A 250 -16.55 15.23 -14.96
N HIS A 251 -17.77 15.17 -14.43
CA HIS A 251 -18.18 14.44 -13.20
C HIS A 251 -17.57 14.79 -11.82
N ARG A 252 -16.63 15.73 -11.72
CA ARG A 252 -16.06 16.16 -10.42
C ARG A 252 -16.98 17.12 -9.65
N PRO A 253 -17.33 16.84 -8.38
CA PRO A 253 -17.98 17.82 -7.51
C PRO A 253 -17.02 18.97 -7.15
N ALA A 254 -17.51 20.21 -7.18
CA ALA A 254 -16.69 21.39 -6.85
C ALA A 254 -16.13 21.30 -5.43
N GLY A 255 -14.83 21.56 -5.26
CA GLY A 255 -14.19 21.51 -3.94
C GLY A 255 -13.93 20.11 -3.40
N ALA A 256 -14.10 19.04 -4.20
CA ALA A 256 -13.85 17.67 -3.76
C ALA A 256 -12.57 17.07 -4.36
N VAL A 257 -11.94 16.16 -3.61
CA VAL A 257 -10.77 15.38 -4.02
C VAL A 257 -11.07 13.89 -4.04
N LEU A 258 -10.34 13.15 -4.86
CA LEU A 258 -10.40 11.70 -4.87
C LEU A 258 -9.62 11.11 -3.71
N VAL A 259 -10.27 10.20 -2.99
CA VAL A 259 -9.68 9.46 -1.87
C VAL A 259 -10.02 7.99 -2.01
N ASP A 260 -9.01 7.13 -1.85
CA ASP A 260 -9.19 5.69 -1.69
C ASP A 260 -9.21 5.33 -0.20
N LEU A 261 -10.29 4.70 0.24
CA LEU A 261 -10.49 4.24 1.61
C LEU A 261 -10.28 2.73 1.73
N ALA A 262 -9.54 2.31 2.74
CA ALA A 262 -9.44 0.91 3.15
C ALA A 262 -10.60 0.60 4.12
N VAL A 263 -11.54 -0.25 3.69
CA VAL A 263 -12.77 -0.54 4.43
C VAL A 263 -12.98 -2.05 4.52
N LEU A 264 -13.47 -2.53 5.66
CA LEU A 264 -13.84 -3.94 5.81
C LEU A 264 -15.09 -4.26 4.95
N PRO A 265 -15.21 -5.49 4.44
CA PRO A 265 -16.36 -5.89 3.60
C PRO A 265 -17.72 -5.56 4.21
N GLU A 266 -17.89 -5.80 5.51
CA GLU A 266 -19.14 -5.53 6.24
C GLU A 266 -19.52 -4.05 6.29
N HIS A 267 -18.56 -3.14 6.19
CA HIS A 267 -18.77 -1.70 6.30
C HIS A 267 -18.85 -0.97 4.95
N THR A 268 -18.50 -1.66 3.87
CA THR A 268 -18.38 -1.06 2.53
C THR A 268 -19.68 -0.40 2.07
N ALA A 269 -20.82 -1.05 2.29
CA ALA A 269 -22.13 -0.49 1.91
C ALA A 269 -22.48 0.78 2.72
N THR A 270 -22.17 0.78 4.01
CA THR A 270 -22.41 1.94 4.90
C THR A 270 -21.54 3.12 4.49
N VAL A 271 -20.23 2.91 4.32
CA VAL A 271 -19.30 3.97 3.89
C VAL A 271 -19.72 4.55 2.53
N ARG A 272 -20.09 3.70 1.56
CA ARG A 272 -20.59 4.15 0.25
C ARG A 272 -21.92 4.90 0.30
N SER A 273 -22.70 4.75 1.37
CA SER A 273 -23.96 5.49 1.54
C SER A 273 -23.77 6.89 2.11
N LYS A 274 -22.63 7.14 2.77
CA LYS A 274 -22.29 8.42 3.41
C LYS A 274 -21.51 9.34 2.49
N TYR A 275 -20.60 8.77 1.71
CA TYR A 275 -19.81 9.51 0.73
C TYR A 275 -20.34 9.33 -0.68
N LEU A 276 -20.07 10.30 -1.55
CA LEU A 276 -20.38 10.17 -2.97
C LEU A 276 -19.39 9.17 -3.62
N PRO A 277 -19.83 7.96 -4.01
CA PRO A 277 -18.94 6.98 -4.59
C PRO A 277 -18.55 7.39 -6.01
N VAL A 278 -17.32 7.02 -6.40
CA VAL A 278 -16.86 7.17 -7.78
C VAL A 278 -17.32 5.95 -8.57
N ASN A 279 -18.33 6.13 -9.41
CA ASN A 279 -18.90 5.07 -10.25
C ASN A 279 -18.17 4.90 -11.60
N LEU A 280 -16.95 5.41 -11.71
CA LEU A 280 -16.12 5.32 -12.92
C LEU A 280 -15.16 4.16 -12.79
N ALA A 281 -14.85 3.51 -13.92
CA ALA A 281 -13.78 2.53 -13.96
C ALA A 281 -12.45 3.23 -13.62
N PRO A 282 -11.72 2.78 -12.57
CA PRO A 282 -10.43 3.36 -12.23
C PRO A 282 -9.50 3.36 -13.45
N PHE A 283 -8.90 4.52 -13.72
CA PHE A 283 -7.99 4.77 -14.85
C PHE A 283 -8.58 4.53 -16.24
N GLY A 284 -9.92 4.50 -16.36
CA GLY A 284 -10.60 4.58 -17.64
C GLY A 284 -10.43 5.94 -18.33
N ASP A 285 -10.93 6.07 -19.55
CA ASP A 285 -10.81 7.32 -20.33
C ASP A 285 -11.50 8.51 -19.67
N ASP A 286 -12.57 8.24 -18.93
CA ASP A 286 -13.35 9.24 -18.21
C ASP A 286 -12.86 9.45 -16.76
N ASP A 287 -11.82 8.73 -16.31
CA ASP A 287 -11.29 8.89 -14.96
C ASP A 287 -10.68 10.31 -14.79
N PRO A 288 -11.12 11.09 -13.78
CA PRO A 288 -10.61 12.43 -13.52
C PRO A 288 -9.08 12.52 -13.39
N LEU A 289 -8.44 11.49 -12.84
CA LEU A 289 -6.98 11.43 -12.69
C LEU A 289 -6.29 11.31 -14.04
N VAL A 290 -6.92 10.66 -15.02
CA VAL A 290 -6.46 10.52 -16.41
C VAL A 290 -6.75 11.80 -17.18
N CYS A 291 -7.98 12.31 -17.12
CA CYS A 291 -8.40 13.54 -17.80
C CYS A 291 -7.54 14.75 -17.43
N SER A 292 -7.11 14.85 -16.16
CA SER A 292 -6.27 15.93 -15.65
C SER A 292 -4.81 15.88 -16.13
N GLN A 293 -4.37 14.81 -16.79
CA GLN A 293 -3.02 14.73 -17.32
C GLN A 293 -2.88 15.53 -18.63
N PRO A 294 -1.75 16.24 -18.81
CA PRO A 294 -1.48 16.97 -20.03
C PRO A 294 -1.24 16.02 -21.21
N GLY A 295 -1.53 16.50 -22.42
CA GLY A 295 -1.30 15.77 -23.67
C GLY A 295 -2.60 15.34 -24.38
N ALA A 296 -2.46 14.79 -25.59
CA ALA A 296 -3.59 14.25 -26.38
C ALA A 296 -3.61 12.71 -26.37
N ASP A 297 -2.55 12.09 -25.88
CA ASP A 297 -2.33 10.64 -25.91
C ASP A 297 -2.89 10.00 -24.64
N ILE A 298 -3.95 9.21 -24.80
CA ILE A 298 -4.71 8.67 -23.67
C ILE A 298 -3.92 7.63 -22.86
N ASP A 299 -3.07 6.83 -23.50
CA ASP A 299 -2.26 5.84 -22.79
C ASP A 299 -1.15 6.52 -22.00
N LEU A 300 -0.57 7.61 -22.55
CA LEU A 300 0.34 8.46 -21.79
C LEU A 300 -0.35 9.10 -20.58
N LYS A 301 -1.58 9.60 -20.75
CA LYS A 301 -2.37 10.13 -19.62
C LYS A 301 -2.64 9.06 -18.58
N ARG A 302 -3.08 7.87 -18.97
CA ARG A 302 -3.37 6.77 -18.03
C ARG A 302 -2.13 6.37 -17.23
N ALA A 303 -0.99 6.23 -17.89
CA ALA A 303 0.25 5.90 -17.21
C ALA A 303 0.71 7.00 -16.24
N LEU A 304 0.63 8.27 -16.64
CA LEU A 304 0.93 9.40 -15.75
C LEU A 304 -0.01 9.45 -14.55
N ALA A 305 -1.30 9.16 -14.74
CA ALA A 305 -2.30 9.11 -13.68
C ALA A 305 -2.03 7.97 -12.69
N LEU A 306 -1.86 6.74 -13.19
CA LEU A 306 -1.50 5.57 -12.39
C LEU A 306 -0.24 5.81 -11.58
N ARG A 307 0.76 6.43 -12.21
CA ARG A 307 1.99 6.77 -11.52
C ARG A 307 1.78 7.75 -10.39
N ARG A 308 1.01 8.82 -10.60
CA ARG A 308 0.70 9.76 -9.52
C ARG A 308 0.05 9.04 -8.36
N VAL A 309 -0.87 8.11 -8.65
CA VAL A 309 -1.51 7.28 -7.62
C VAL A 309 -0.52 6.37 -6.91
N LEU A 310 0.36 5.66 -7.63
CA LEU A 310 1.44 4.86 -7.03
C LEU A 310 2.30 5.70 -6.08
N SER A 311 2.69 6.90 -6.50
CA SER A 311 3.46 7.81 -5.66
C SER A 311 2.68 8.21 -4.41
N ARG A 312 1.35 8.42 -4.50
CA ARG A 312 0.51 8.73 -3.34
C ARG A 312 0.36 7.54 -2.39
N TYR A 313 0.27 6.33 -2.91
CA TYR A 313 0.23 5.11 -2.11
C TYR A 313 1.56 4.85 -1.39
N ASP A 314 2.69 4.93 -2.09
CA ASP A 314 4.03 4.83 -1.49
C ASP A 314 4.22 5.91 -0.40
N GLN A 315 3.82 7.14 -0.71
CA GLN A 315 3.87 8.24 0.24
C GLN A 315 3.02 7.95 1.50
N ALA A 316 1.78 7.49 1.32
CA ALA A 316 0.89 7.10 2.42
C ALA A 316 1.42 5.92 3.25
N GLN A 317 2.07 4.95 2.60
CA GLN A 317 2.71 3.82 3.26
C GLN A 317 3.90 4.27 4.13
N ARG A 318 4.73 5.19 3.64
CA ARG A 318 5.86 5.74 4.40
C ARG A 318 5.43 6.51 5.64
N ILE A 319 4.40 7.37 5.53
CA ILE A 319 3.78 8.05 6.71
C ILE A 319 3.39 7.04 7.77
N ARG A 320 2.77 5.95 7.31
CA ARG A 320 2.25 4.93 8.21
C ARG A 320 3.38 4.19 8.90
N GLN A 321 4.42 3.79 8.17
CA GLN A 321 5.59 3.12 8.74
C GLN A 321 6.28 3.99 9.80
N SER A 322 6.41 5.30 9.58
CA SER A 322 6.98 6.19 10.60
C SER A 322 6.10 6.31 11.85
N ARG A 323 4.77 6.27 11.71
CA ARG A 323 3.83 6.22 12.85
C ARG A 323 3.86 4.90 13.61
N VAL A 324 3.99 3.77 12.90
CA VAL A 324 4.09 2.44 13.52
C VAL A 324 5.36 2.33 14.36
N GLN A 325 6.48 2.90 13.90
CA GLN A 325 7.72 2.96 14.69
C GLN A 325 7.54 3.72 16.02
N LEU A 326 6.62 4.68 16.08
CA LEU A 326 6.30 5.45 17.28
C LEU A 326 5.29 4.75 18.21
N LEU A 327 4.34 3.98 17.67
CA LEU A 327 3.20 3.41 18.41
C LEU A 327 3.30 1.89 18.65
N GLY A 328 4.28 1.22 18.04
CA GLY A 328 4.67 -0.17 18.36
C GLY A 328 3.73 -1.27 17.89
N THR A 329 2.68 -0.97 17.12
CA THR A 329 1.78 -2.00 16.56
C THR A 329 1.36 -1.69 15.13
N GLU A 330 1.72 -2.59 14.21
CA GLU A 330 1.30 -2.53 12.81
C GLU A 330 0.02 -3.35 12.61
N ASN A 331 -0.99 -2.76 11.97
CA ASN A 331 -2.20 -3.49 11.58
C ASN A 331 -1.95 -4.20 10.25
N GLU A 332 -1.64 -5.50 10.30
CA GLU A 332 -1.36 -6.36 9.14
C GLU A 332 -2.40 -6.24 8.01
N LEU A 333 -3.69 -6.05 8.33
CA LEU A 333 -4.73 -5.90 7.31
C LEU A 333 -4.46 -4.72 6.39
N ILE A 334 -4.07 -3.59 6.97
CA ILE A 334 -3.82 -2.38 6.20
C ILE A 334 -2.50 -2.51 5.44
N SER A 335 -1.48 -3.15 6.03
CA SER A 335 -0.19 -3.36 5.35
C SER A 335 -0.32 -4.29 4.15
N ASN A 336 -1.15 -5.33 4.25
CA ASN A 336 -1.50 -6.21 3.14
C ASN A 336 -2.33 -5.46 2.08
N TRP A 337 -3.30 -4.64 2.50
CA TRP A 337 -4.07 -3.78 1.60
C TRP A 337 -3.16 -2.84 0.78
N PHE A 338 -2.24 -2.12 1.41
CA PHE A 338 -1.28 -1.26 0.72
C PHE A 338 -0.43 -2.05 -0.29
N SER A 339 0.11 -3.19 0.14
CA SER A 339 0.97 -4.03 -0.71
C SER A 339 0.21 -4.57 -1.92
N ASN A 340 -1.05 -4.99 -1.73
CA ASN A 340 -1.91 -5.46 -2.82
C ASN A 340 -2.24 -4.33 -3.80
N CYS A 341 -2.66 -3.15 -3.30
CA CYS A 341 -2.94 -2.00 -4.16
C CYS A 341 -1.70 -1.55 -4.96
N MET A 342 -0.54 -1.48 -4.31
CA MET A 342 0.71 -1.12 -4.98
C MET A 342 1.07 -2.12 -6.10
N ARG A 343 0.99 -3.43 -5.81
CA ARG A 343 1.24 -4.48 -6.81
C ARG A 343 0.28 -4.38 -7.99
N GLU A 344 -1.02 -4.21 -7.73
CA GLU A 344 -2.03 -4.07 -8.78
C GLU A 344 -1.79 -2.84 -9.66
N LEU A 345 -1.45 -1.71 -9.05
CA LEU A 345 -1.13 -0.48 -9.77
C LEU A 345 0.15 -0.62 -10.61
N GLU A 346 1.19 -1.24 -10.07
CA GLU A 346 2.42 -1.55 -10.82
C GLU A 346 2.15 -2.45 -12.02
N ASP A 347 1.32 -3.49 -11.84
CA ASP A 347 0.95 -4.39 -12.91
C ASP A 347 0.10 -3.69 -13.99
N GLN A 348 -0.77 -2.75 -13.60
CA GLN A 348 -1.50 -1.89 -14.54
C GLN A 348 -0.58 -0.95 -15.31
N VAL A 349 0.43 -0.36 -14.66
CA VAL A 349 1.46 0.45 -15.36
C VAL A 349 2.20 -0.41 -16.38
N LYS A 350 2.67 -1.60 -15.98
CA LYS A 350 3.33 -2.56 -16.88
C LYS A 350 2.45 -2.95 -18.06
N ALA A 351 1.15 -3.14 -17.83
CA ALA A 351 0.20 -3.45 -18.89
C ALA A 351 0.03 -2.31 -19.91
N ILE A 352 0.16 -1.04 -19.50
CA ILE A 352 -0.02 0.12 -20.38
C ILE A 352 1.18 0.34 -21.29
N HIS A 353 2.41 0.31 -20.77
CA HIS A 353 3.59 0.52 -21.62
C HIS A 353 4.14 -0.76 -22.23
N GLY A 354 3.75 -1.95 -21.76
CA GLY A 354 4.11 -3.26 -22.32
C GLY A 354 5.62 -3.54 -22.43
N CYS A 355 6.46 -2.70 -21.83
CA CYS A 355 7.91 -2.69 -22.03
C CYS A 355 8.67 -2.94 -20.73
N GLU A 356 9.53 -3.95 -20.67
CA GLU A 356 10.49 -4.13 -19.60
C GLU A 356 11.75 -3.27 -19.82
N THR A 357 12.38 -2.86 -18.73
CA THR A 357 13.69 -2.20 -18.78
C THR A 357 14.78 -3.24 -18.77
N ILE A 358 15.50 -3.38 -19.88
CA ILE A 358 16.63 -4.31 -19.97
C ILE A 358 17.92 -3.50 -20.14
N ARG A 359 18.82 -3.62 -19.15
CA ARG A 359 20.15 -2.99 -19.19
C ARG A 359 21.12 -3.89 -19.94
N VAL A 360 21.80 -3.34 -20.94
CA VAL A 360 22.72 -4.10 -21.81
C VAL A 360 24.02 -3.36 -22.08
N TRP A 361 25.06 -4.13 -22.41
CA TRP A 361 26.27 -3.62 -23.03
C TRP A 361 26.09 -3.42 -24.52
N CYS A 362 25.98 -2.17 -24.94
CA CYS A 362 25.86 -1.81 -26.34
C CYS A 362 27.24 -1.45 -26.91
N ARG A 363 27.79 -2.30 -27.79
CA ARG A 363 29.04 -1.99 -28.51
C ARG A 363 28.81 -0.80 -29.44
N SER A 364 29.31 0.36 -29.06
CA SER A 364 29.21 1.58 -29.85
C SER A 364 30.37 1.63 -30.84
N HIS A 365 30.04 1.68 -32.13
CA HIS A 365 30.89 2.34 -33.12
C HIS A 365 30.21 3.60 -33.67
N LYS A 366 29.05 3.99 -33.11
CA LYS A 366 28.23 5.15 -33.48
C LYS A 366 27.42 5.64 -32.27
N GLU A 367 27.23 6.96 -32.19
CA GLU A 367 26.56 7.71 -31.12
C GLU A 367 25.08 7.33 -30.85
N ASP A 368 24.43 6.50 -31.67
CA ASP A 368 23.00 6.13 -31.53
C ASP A 368 22.82 4.65 -31.08
N PRO A 369 22.42 4.38 -29.82
CA PRO A 369 22.10 3.04 -29.34
C PRO A 369 21.03 2.32 -30.18
N MET A 370 20.06 3.04 -30.74
CA MET A 370 19.02 2.44 -31.60
C MET A 370 19.59 1.91 -32.92
N ALA A 371 20.75 2.40 -33.37
CA ALA A 371 21.43 1.83 -34.55
C ALA A 371 21.97 0.41 -34.27
N SER A 372 22.43 0.16 -33.04
CA SER A 372 22.85 -1.17 -32.60
C SER A 372 21.67 -2.14 -32.51
N VAL A 373 20.54 -1.67 -31.96
CA VAL A 373 19.27 -2.42 -31.91
C VAL A 373 18.84 -2.84 -33.31
N ARG A 374 18.83 -1.90 -34.27
CA ARG A 374 18.49 -2.18 -35.68
C ARG A 374 19.47 -3.15 -36.34
N SER A 375 20.77 -3.03 -36.10
CA SER A 375 21.77 -3.94 -36.69
C SER A 375 21.62 -5.39 -36.22
N LYS A 376 21.03 -5.58 -35.03
CA LYS A 376 20.69 -6.89 -34.46
C LYS A 376 19.27 -7.37 -34.79
N ARG A 377 18.49 -6.58 -35.57
CA ARG A 377 17.09 -6.84 -35.94
C ARG A 377 16.18 -6.99 -34.72
N LEU A 378 16.24 -6.02 -33.82
CA LEU A 378 15.43 -5.96 -32.59
C LEU A 378 14.51 -4.73 -32.57
N ASP A 379 14.38 -4.02 -33.69
CA ASP A 379 13.59 -2.80 -33.82
C ASP A 379 12.07 -3.01 -33.75
N ASP A 380 11.63 -4.24 -33.97
CA ASP A 380 10.25 -4.68 -33.78
C ASP A 380 9.89 -4.83 -32.30
N VAL A 381 10.85 -5.18 -31.44
CA VAL A 381 10.65 -5.43 -30.01
C VAL A 381 11.23 -4.36 -29.08
N VAL A 382 12.16 -3.52 -29.51
CA VAL A 382 12.75 -2.44 -28.70
C VAL A 382 12.19 -1.09 -29.14
N ARG A 383 11.65 -0.32 -28.19
CA ARG A 383 10.96 0.96 -28.45
C ARG A 383 11.78 2.20 -28.12
N ALA A 384 12.76 2.08 -27.24
CA ALA A 384 13.68 3.15 -26.87
C ALA A 384 14.99 2.59 -26.33
N ALA A 385 16.04 3.40 -26.39
CA ALA A 385 17.37 3.04 -25.90
C ALA A 385 18.05 4.28 -25.30
N VAL A 386 18.16 4.32 -23.98
CA VAL A 386 18.74 5.45 -23.24
C VAL A 386 20.18 5.12 -22.87
N PRO A 387 21.19 5.82 -23.43
CA PRO A 387 22.57 5.61 -23.04
C PRO A 387 22.82 6.12 -21.63
N LEU A 388 23.42 5.29 -20.78
CA LEU A 388 23.73 5.60 -19.38
C LEU A 388 25.19 6.01 -19.16
N GLN A 389 26.02 5.90 -20.19
CA GLN A 389 27.42 6.30 -20.15
C GLN A 389 27.72 7.22 -21.33
N ASN A 390 28.69 8.10 -21.15
CA ASN A 390 29.20 8.92 -22.24
C ASN A 390 29.89 8.01 -23.29
N PRO A 391 29.58 8.14 -24.59
CA PRO A 391 30.30 7.44 -25.67
C PRO A 391 31.82 7.62 -25.62
N ASP A 392 32.29 8.77 -25.12
CA ASP A 392 33.71 9.10 -24.99
C ASP A 392 34.33 8.66 -23.66
N TYR A 393 33.60 7.90 -22.84
CA TYR A 393 34.12 7.38 -21.58
C TYR A 393 35.34 6.48 -21.82
N ARG A 394 36.53 7.00 -21.51
CA ARG A 394 37.80 6.25 -21.54
C ARG A 394 38.11 5.76 -20.13
N ARG A 395 38.47 4.48 -20.01
CA ARG A 395 38.85 3.85 -18.73
C ARG A 395 39.81 4.73 -17.94
N VAL A 396 39.46 5.03 -16.69
CA VAL A 396 40.42 5.53 -15.72
C VAL A 396 41.31 4.36 -15.30
N ALA A 397 42.63 4.57 -15.25
CA ALA A 397 43.57 3.52 -14.84
C ALA A 397 43.22 3.05 -13.41
N GLY A 398 42.83 1.78 -13.26
CA GLY A 398 42.43 1.17 -11.99
C GLY A 398 40.98 0.69 -11.92
N ASP A 399 40.15 1.00 -12.93
CA ASP A 399 38.78 0.49 -13.01
C ASP A 399 38.77 -1.03 -13.30
N LYS A 400 38.28 -1.80 -12.32
CA LYS A 400 38.19 -3.27 -12.37
C LYS A 400 36.87 -3.77 -12.97
N THR A 401 35.95 -2.87 -13.33
CA THR A 401 34.67 -3.29 -13.92
C THR A 401 34.90 -3.95 -15.28
N VAL A 402 34.24 -5.09 -15.50
CA VAL A 402 34.42 -5.95 -16.67
C VAL A 402 33.71 -5.31 -17.88
N HIS A 403 34.29 -4.25 -18.43
CA HIS A 403 33.77 -3.58 -19.62
C HIS A 403 34.22 -4.28 -20.90
N PRO A 404 33.30 -4.76 -21.77
CA PRO A 404 33.66 -5.10 -23.14
C PRO A 404 34.21 -3.86 -23.86
N HIS A 405 35.37 -3.99 -24.51
CA HIS A 405 36.04 -2.85 -25.15
C HIS A 405 35.11 -2.10 -26.14
N GLY A 406 34.94 -0.79 -25.94
CA GLY A 406 34.09 0.06 -26.78
C GLY A 406 32.57 -0.11 -26.58
N ALA A 407 32.12 -0.74 -25.49
CA ALA A 407 30.71 -0.83 -25.14
C ALA A 407 30.31 0.24 -24.11
N ILE A 408 29.08 0.76 -24.25
CA ILE A 408 28.43 1.63 -23.27
C ILE A 408 27.23 0.91 -22.65
N LEU A 409 26.89 1.23 -21.41
CA LEU A 409 25.63 0.80 -20.82
C LEU A 409 24.45 1.56 -21.41
N VAL A 410 23.40 0.81 -21.71
CA VAL A 410 22.16 1.34 -22.27
C VAL A 410 20.98 0.65 -21.58
N ASP A 411 20.01 1.45 -21.13
CA ASP A 411 18.70 0.95 -20.75
C ASP A 411 17.81 0.88 -22.00
N LEU A 412 17.32 -0.32 -22.31
CA LEU A 412 16.39 -0.57 -23.40
C LEU A 412 14.95 -0.68 -22.88
N ALA A 413 14.01 -0.07 -23.58
CA ALA A 413 12.59 -0.32 -23.42
C ALA A 413 12.18 -1.47 -24.35
N VAL A 414 11.95 -2.67 -23.82
CA VAL A 414 11.76 -3.90 -24.60
C VAL A 414 10.38 -4.47 -24.35
N HIS A 415 9.61 -4.77 -25.41
CA HIS A 415 8.36 -5.51 -25.29
C HIS A 415 8.57 -6.82 -24.52
N LYS A 416 7.64 -7.17 -23.63
CA LYS A 416 7.77 -8.36 -22.76
C LYS A 416 8.07 -9.63 -23.56
N GLU A 417 7.46 -9.78 -24.73
CA GLU A 417 7.66 -10.93 -25.63
C GLU A 417 9.07 -10.94 -26.26
N GLY A 418 9.72 -9.78 -26.36
CA GLY A 418 11.04 -9.60 -26.94
C GLY A 418 12.20 -9.67 -25.94
N VAL A 419 11.93 -9.75 -24.63
CA VAL A 419 12.96 -9.78 -23.58
C VAL A 419 13.96 -10.91 -23.82
N HIS A 420 13.46 -12.12 -24.08
CA HIS A 420 14.32 -13.28 -24.36
C HIS A 420 15.21 -13.04 -25.59
N MET A 421 14.66 -12.46 -26.68
CA MET A 421 15.43 -12.16 -27.89
C MET A 421 16.55 -11.14 -27.63
N VAL A 422 16.26 -10.09 -26.86
CA VAL A 422 17.25 -9.07 -26.49
C VAL A 422 18.37 -9.70 -25.66
N LEU A 423 18.03 -10.49 -24.63
CA LEU A 423 19.01 -11.17 -23.78
C LEU A 423 19.87 -12.17 -24.59
N CYS A 424 19.31 -12.90 -25.54
CA CYS A 424 20.08 -13.77 -26.43
C CYS A 424 21.07 -13.01 -27.33
N LYS A 425 20.75 -11.78 -27.74
CA LYS A 425 21.58 -10.98 -28.66
C LYS A 425 22.62 -10.11 -27.98
N TYR A 426 22.34 -9.64 -26.77
CA TYR A 426 23.23 -8.76 -26.00
C TYR A 426 23.93 -9.46 -24.84
N GLY A 427 23.42 -10.61 -24.40
CA GLY A 427 23.86 -11.29 -23.18
C GLY A 427 23.13 -10.76 -21.93
N VAL A 428 23.21 -11.54 -20.86
CA VAL A 428 22.76 -11.12 -19.53
C VAL A 428 23.90 -10.35 -18.88
N ILE A 429 23.58 -9.22 -18.22
CA ILE A 429 24.55 -8.51 -17.39
C ILE A 429 24.83 -9.30 -16.11
N ASP A 430 26.05 -9.25 -15.62
CA ASP A 430 26.55 -9.98 -14.47
C ASP A 430 26.35 -9.24 -13.13
N PHE A 431 25.65 -8.11 -13.16
CA PHE A 431 25.36 -7.28 -11.99
C PHE A 431 23.88 -6.88 -11.95
N VAL A 432 23.39 -6.54 -10.76
CA VAL A 432 22.05 -6.01 -10.56
C VAL A 432 22.05 -4.49 -10.85
N PRO A 433 21.16 -3.98 -11.72
CA PRO A 433 21.06 -2.54 -11.98
C PRO A 433 20.89 -1.71 -10.70
N MET A 434 21.65 -0.62 -10.59
CA MET A 434 21.71 0.29 -9.45
C MET A 434 22.17 -0.34 -8.11
N SER A 435 22.78 -1.53 -8.14
CA SER A 435 23.49 -2.07 -6.97
C SER A 435 24.86 -1.41 -6.77
N ASN A 436 25.50 -1.65 -5.63
CA ASN A 436 26.85 -1.14 -5.35
C ASN A 436 27.92 -1.67 -6.33
N GLU A 437 27.60 -2.72 -7.08
CA GLU A 437 28.45 -3.32 -8.11
C GLU A 437 28.13 -2.78 -9.51
N ASP A 438 27.08 -1.96 -9.66
CA ASP A 438 26.70 -1.39 -10.95
C ASP A 438 27.78 -0.42 -11.44
N PRO A 439 28.32 -0.61 -12.66
CA PRO A 439 29.31 0.29 -13.22
C PRO A 439 28.85 1.75 -13.35
N VAL A 440 27.54 2.02 -13.49
CA VAL A 440 26.98 3.39 -13.50
C VAL A 440 27.24 4.09 -12.17
N ILE A 441 27.22 3.36 -11.05
CA ILE A 441 27.53 3.89 -9.71
C ILE A 441 29.05 3.94 -9.50
N LEU A 442 29.74 2.86 -9.83
CA LEU A 442 31.19 2.77 -9.59
C LEU A 442 31.98 3.83 -10.35
N SER A 443 31.50 4.25 -11.53
CA SER A 443 32.13 5.28 -12.36
C SER A 443 31.95 6.72 -11.83
N GLN A 444 31.10 6.94 -10.83
CA GLN A 444 30.82 8.28 -10.32
C GLN A 444 31.91 8.79 -9.36
N PRO A 445 32.11 10.12 -9.29
CA PRO A 445 32.89 10.73 -8.21
C PRO A 445 32.19 10.52 -6.86
N GLY A 446 32.97 10.37 -5.79
CA GLY A 446 32.45 10.21 -4.43
C GLY A 446 33.39 9.39 -3.55
N ASP A 447 33.52 9.80 -2.29
CA ASP A 447 34.38 9.14 -1.31
C ASP A 447 33.69 7.91 -0.70
N THR A 448 32.36 7.95 -0.59
CA THR A 448 31.53 6.84 -0.12
C THR A 448 30.68 6.23 -1.24
N ILE A 449 30.15 5.03 -1.02
CA ILE A 449 29.24 4.40 -1.97
C ILE A 449 27.91 5.16 -2.09
N GLU A 450 27.48 5.81 -1.00
CA GLU A 450 26.26 6.62 -0.97
C GLU A 450 26.42 7.90 -1.82
N ASP A 451 27.56 8.59 -1.71
CA ASP A 451 27.86 9.76 -2.56
C ASP A 451 27.84 9.38 -4.05
N LYS A 452 28.43 8.23 -4.38
CA LYS A 452 28.44 7.70 -5.75
C LYS A 452 27.04 7.32 -6.23
N GLN A 453 26.19 6.77 -5.37
CA GLN A 453 24.80 6.48 -5.70
C GLN A 453 24.02 7.75 -5.99
N ILE A 454 24.15 8.78 -5.15
CA ILE A 454 23.51 10.09 -5.37
C ILE A 454 23.95 10.67 -6.72
N ALA A 455 25.26 10.75 -6.97
CA ALA A 455 25.80 11.24 -8.22
C ALA A 455 25.31 10.43 -9.44
N ALA A 456 25.19 9.10 -9.30
CA ALA A 456 24.70 8.23 -10.37
C ALA A 456 23.25 8.50 -10.71
N TYR A 457 22.40 8.65 -9.69
CA TYR A 457 21.00 8.98 -9.92
C TYR A 457 20.84 10.40 -10.49
N GLU A 458 21.64 11.38 -10.08
CA GLU A 458 21.65 12.73 -10.67
C GLU A 458 22.05 12.71 -12.16
N ASP A 459 23.11 11.98 -12.52
CA ASP A 459 23.55 11.80 -13.92
C ASP A 459 22.48 11.06 -14.75
N MET A 460 21.86 10.00 -14.21
CA MET A 460 20.76 9.33 -14.89
C MET A 460 19.54 10.25 -15.08
N LEU A 461 19.19 11.06 -14.07
CA LEU A 461 18.10 12.03 -14.16
C LEU A 461 18.33 12.99 -15.33
N GLU A 462 19.56 13.52 -15.45
CA GLU A 462 19.96 14.39 -16.55
C GLU A 462 19.85 13.65 -17.90
N ARG A 463 20.38 12.44 -18.01
CA ARG A 463 20.37 11.65 -19.26
C ARG A 463 18.97 11.32 -19.74
N TYR A 464 18.11 10.82 -18.85
CA TYR A 464 16.72 10.53 -19.19
C TYR A 464 15.95 11.82 -19.54
N SER A 465 16.23 12.93 -18.85
CA SER A 465 15.57 14.22 -19.10
C SER A 465 16.00 14.80 -20.45
N HIS A 466 17.29 14.68 -20.77
CA HIS A 466 17.85 15.03 -22.07
C HIS A 466 17.26 14.17 -23.18
N TYR A 467 17.24 12.84 -23.00
CA TYR A 467 16.65 11.91 -23.96
C TYR A 467 15.17 12.21 -24.21
N LEU A 468 14.39 12.50 -23.16
CA LEU A 468 13.00 12.93 -23.31
C LEU A 468 12.93 14.24 -24.10
N ARG A 469 13.68 15.28 -23.73
CA ARG A 469 13.64 16.57 -24.44
C ARG A 469 13.99 16.46 -25.92
N GLU A 470 15.06 15.75 -26.26
CA GLU A 470 15.54 15.65 -27.64
C GLU A 470 14.75 14.67 -28.50
N LYS A 471 14.39 13.51 -27.94
CA LYS A 471 13.77 12.42 -28.69
C LYS A 471 12.27 12.35 -28.55
N CYS A 472 11.62 13.12 -27.65
CA CYS A 472 10.17 13.03 -27.39
C CYS A 472 9.34 12.99 -28.67
N ARG A 473 9.62 13.84 -29.68
CA ARG A 473 8.84 13.83 -30.93
C ARG A 473 8.96 12.54 -31.75
N LEU A 474 10.06 11.81 -31.59
CA LEU A 474 10.37 10.57 -32.31
C LEU A 474 9.98 9.32 -31.51
N LEU A 475 9.73 9.45 -30.21
CA LEU A 475 9.32 8.34 -29.37
C LEU A 475 7.86 7.97 -29.62
N SER A 476 7.61 6.66 -29.72
CA SER A 476 6.26 6.13 -29.62
C SER A 476 5.61 6.51 -28.29
N PRO A 477 4.27 6.56 -28.20
CA PRO A 477 3.53 6.73 -26.94
C PRO A 477 4.08 5.90 -25.78
N MET A 478 4.24 4.59 -26.01
CA MET A 478 4.77 3.63 -25.03
C MET A 478 6.19 3.97 -24.58
N ALA A 479 7.06 4.38 -25.52
CA ALA A 479 8.42 4.79 -25.18
C ALA A 479 8.45 6.08 -24.37
N LYS A 480 7.56 7.04 -24.63
CA LYS A 480 7.45 8.27 -23.82
C LYS A 480 7.02 7.94 -22.39
N VAL A 481 6.00 7.08 -22.25
CA VAL A 481 5.55 6.59 -20.95
C VAL A 481 6.70 5.97 -20.18
N TRP A 482 7.42 5.04 -20.81
CA TRP A 482 8.56 4.36 -20.19
C TRP A 482 9.67 5.33 -19.77
N VAL A 483 10.08 6.28 -20.62
CA VAL A 483 11.11 7.28 -20.27
C VAL A 483 10.64 8.13 -19.08
N VAL A 484 9.40 8.60 -19.10
CA VAL A 484 8.84 9.38 -17.99
C VAL A 484 8.81 8.52 -16.74
N GLU A 485 8.39 7.26 -16.82
CA GLU A 485 8.38 6.29 -15.72
C GLU A 485 9.78 6.16 -15.08
N ARG A 486 10.81 5.98 -15.89
CA ARG A 486 12.18 5.92 -15.38
C ARG A 486 12.59 7.23 -14.69
N LEU A 487 12.25 8.38 -15.26
CA LEU A 487 12.56 9.70 -14.66
C LEU A 487 12.05 9.85 -13.23
N ALA A 488 10.76 9.74 -12.98
CA ALA A 488 10.31 9.95 -11.60
C ALA A 488 10.68 8.79 -10.64
N GLY A 489 11.14 7.64 -11.16
CA GLY A 489 11.66 6.56 -10.33
C GLY A 489 13.02 6.98 -9.79
N ILE A 490 13.83 7.59 -10.65
CA ILE A 490 15.08 8.24 -10.32
C ILE A 490 14.85 9.41 -9.35
N GLU A 491 13.88 10.29 -9.60
CA GLU A 491 13.56 11.41 -8.70
C GLU A 491 13.11 10.95 -7.31
N SER A 492 12.31 9.88 -7.23
CA SER A 492 11.88 9.30 -5.95
C SER A 492 13.06 8.75 -5.16
N GLN A 493 13.97 8.02 -5.81
CA GLN A 493 15.19 7.52 -5.17
C GLN A 493 16.13 8.66 -4.73
N LEU A 494 16.29 9.70 -5.55
CA LEU A 494 17.05 10.90 -5.17
C LEU A 494 16.45 11.60 -3.97
N SER A 495 15.12 11.66 -3.87
CA SER A 495 14.44 12.28 -2.73
C SER A 495 14.66 11.50 -1.43
N VAL A 496 14.92 10.19 -1.51
CA VAL A 496 15.28 9.34 -0.36
C VAL A 496 16.73 9.52 0.03
N LEU A 497 17.64 9.47 -0.96
CA LEU A 497 19.09 9.57 -0.72
C LEU A 497 19.54 10.99 -0.37
N ARG A 498 18.85 11.99 -0.90
CA ARG A 498 19.11 13.41 -0.68
C ARG A 498 17.80 14.12 -0.36
N PRO A 499 17.27 13.98 0.86
CA PRO A 499 16.06 14.69 1.22
C PRO A 499 16.32 16.19 1.08
N LYS A 500 15.53 16.86 0.24
CA LYS A 500 15.74 18.27 -0.11
C LYS A 500 15.74 19.12 1.17
N CYS A 501 16.78 19.91 1.39
CA CYS A 501 16.79 20.92 2.45
C CYS A 501 15.83 22.05 2.04
N LEU A 502 14.60 22.02 2.54
CA LEU A 502 13.66 23.11 2.38
C LEU A 502 14.14 24.33 3.18
N GLU A 503 13.91 25.52 2.62
CA GLU A 503 14.18 26.78 3.30
C GLU A 503 12.89 27.41 3.81
N THR A 504 13.00 28.11 4.94
CA THR A 504 11.87 28.80 5.56
C THR A 504 11.85 30.26 5.14
N ILE A 505 10.78 30.70 4.49
CA ILE A 505 10.53 32.13 4.20
C ILE A 505 9.23 32.55 4.87
N ARG A 506 9.26 33.68 5.59
CA ARG A 506 8.05 34.27 6.17
C ARG A 506 7.48 35.36 5.27
N ILE A 507 6.18 35.28 5.02
CA ILE A 507 5.43 36.24 4.20
C ILE A 507 4.20 36.77 4.93
N TYR A 508 3.68 37.91 4.46
CA TYR A 508 2.34 38.40 4.81
C TYR A 508 1.31 37.94 3.79
N CYS A 509 0.18 37.42 4.29
CA CYS A 509 -0.95 36.96 3.50
C CYS A 509 -2.21 37.75 3.87
N PRO A 510 -2.97 38.35 2.94
CA PRO A 510 -4.24 38.99 3.25
C PRO A 510 -5.25 38.06 3.93
N LYS A 511 -5.86 38.54 5.01
CA LYS A 511 -6.74 37.77 5.92
C LYS A 511 -8.10 37.40 5.31
N TYR A 512 -8.52 38.07 4.24
CA TYR A 512 -9.82 37.90 3.59
C TYR A 512 -9.95 36.60 2.76
N GLU A 513 -8.87 35.83 2.65
CA GLU A 513 -8.82 34.51 2.00
C GLU A 513 -8.68 33.43 3.07
N THR A 514 -9.49 32.37 2.97
CA THR A 514 -9.72 31.43 4.07
C THR A 514 -8.51 30.55 4.40
N HIS A 515 -7.52 30.45 3.51
CA HIS A 515 -6.30 29.67 3.71
C HIS A 515 -5.07 30.26 2.96
N PRO A 516 -3.85 30.29 3.54
CA PRO A 516 -2.62 30.74 2.87
C PRO A 516 -2.32 30.11 1.49
N TRP A 517 -2.84 28.92 1.21
CA TRP A 517 -2.63 28.22 -0.06
C TRP A 517 -3.38 28.88 -1.22
N GLU A 518 -4.44 29.64 -0.96
CA GLU A 518 -5.17 30.38 -1.99
C GLU A 518 -4.27 31.46 -2.63
N ILE A 519 -3.53 32.19 -1.80
CA ILE A 519 -2.60 33.24 -2.22
C ILE A 519 -1.40 32.64 -2.97
N ILE A 520 -0.80 31.58 -2.42
CA ILE A 520 0.33 30.87 -3.03
C ILE A 520 -0.02 30.41 -4.46
N ARG A 521 -1.27 29.98 -4.70
CA ARG A 521 -1.74 29.59 -6.04
C ARG A 521 -2.02 30.78 -6.94
N LYS A 522 -2.64 31.86 -6.44
CA LYS A 522 -2.84 33.09 -7.23
C LYS A 522 -1.51 33.67 -7.72
N LEU A 523 -0.45 33.48 -6.95
CA LEU A 523 0.90 33.91 -7.27
C LEU A 523 1.70 32.86 -8.05
N ASP A 524 1.07 31.75 -8.45
CA ASP A 524 1.70 30.65 -9.21
C ASP A 524 2.97 30.09 -8.54
N LEU A 525 2.89 29.80 -7.23
CA LEU A 525 3.98 29.28 -6.41
C LEU A 525 3.79 27.82 -5.95
N GLY A 526 2.73 27.13 -6.42
CA GLY A 526 2.36 25.79 -5.94
C GLY A 526 3.31 24.65 -6.35
N ASP A 527 4.16 24.87 -7.34
CA ASP A 527 5.23 23.97 -7.79
C ASP A 527 6.49 24.06 -6.91
N ILE A 528 6.71 25.18 -6.20
CA ILE A 528 7.92 25.45 -5.41
C ILE A 528 7.69 25.50 -3.89
N VAL A 529 6.49 25.85 -3.44
CA VAL A 529 6.13 25.84 -2.02
C VAL A 529 5.64 24.44 -1.67
N ARG A 530 6.27 23.82 -0.68
CA ARG A 530 5.92 22.48 -0.18
C ARG A 530 4.98 22.55 1.03
N GLU A 531 5.10 23.58 1.85
CA GLU A 531 4.24 23.79 3.01
C GLU A 531 4.01 25.26 3.33
N ALA A 532 2.87 25.56 3.97
CA ALA A 532 2.52 26.89 4.44
C ALA A 532 1.90 26.81 5.85
N VAL A 533 2.66 27.24 6.86
CA VAL A 533 2.27 27.22 8.27
C VAL A 533 1.76 28.60 8.69
N PRO A 534 0.44 28.79 8.90
CA PRO A 534 -0.10 30.05 9.39
C PRO A 534 0.25 30.25 10.86
N LEU A 535 0.81 31.42 11.19
CA LEU A 535 1.36 31.75 12.49
C LEU A 535 0.50 32.73 13.30
N GLU A 536 -0.76 32.95 12.95
CA GLU A 536 -1.70 33.73 13.77
C GLU A 536 -3.05 33.04 13.85
N ASP A 537 -3.71 33.16 14.99
CA ASP A 537 -5.12 32.77 15.16
C ASP A 537 -6.03 33.86 14.58
N GLN A 538 -7.18 33.45 14.03
CA GLN A 538 -8.15 34.27 13.26
C GLN A 538 -8.69 35.54 13.97
N ILE A 539 -8.23 35.86 15.19
CA ILE A 539 -8.82 36.83 16.13
C ILE A 539 -8.07 38.19 16.15
N SER A 540 -6.88 38.31 15.52
CA SER A 540 -6.17 39.61 15.40
C SER A 540 -6.93 40.60 14.50
N PRO A 541 -7.07 41.90 14.85
CA PRO A 541 -7.73 42.91 14.01
C PRO A 541 -6.91 43.35 12.77
N GLN A 542 -5.75 42.76 12.52
CA GLN A 542 -4.88 43.09 11.38
C GLN A 542 -5.40 42.45 10.08
N GLU A 543 -5.25 43.15 8.95
CA GLU A 543 -5.68 42.69 7.60
C GLU A 543 -4.74 41.65 6.97
N LEU A 544 -3.60 41.36 7.61
CA LEU A 544 -2.55 40.49 7.12
C LEU A 544 -2.22 39.42 8.18
N VAL A 545 -1.98 38.18 7.74
CA VAL A 545 -1.57 37.04 8.55
C VAL A 545 -0.14 36.66 8.18
N GLN A 546 0.72 36.40 9.16
CA GLN A 546 2.05 35.87 8.92
C GLN A 546 2.03 34.37 8.64
N VAL A 547 2.75 33.95 7.59
CA VAL A 547 2.83 32.55 7.16
C VAL A 547 4.30 32.17 6.95
N ASP A 548 4.75 31.11 7.61
CA ASP A 548 6.03 30.49 7.30
C ASP A 548 5.85 29.47 6.16
N LEU A 549 6.58 29.65 5.07
CA LEU A 549 6.58 28.76 3.91
C LEU A 549 7.81 27.86 3.94
N ALA A 550 7.62 26.56 3.67
CA ALA A 550 8.70 25.64 3.34
C ALA A 550 8.88 25.63 1.82
N ILE A 551 10.02 26.10 1.33
CA ILE A 551 10.24 26.38 -0.09
C ILE A 551 11.44 25.61 -0.61
N GLU A 552 11.34 25.11 -1.83
CA GLU A 552 12.53 24.63 -2.55
C GLU A 552 13.52 25.77 -2.81
N PRO A 553 14.84 25.56 -2.63
CA PRO A 553 15.83 26.62 -2.83
C PRO A 553 15.77 27.32 -4.18
N SER A 554 15.40 26.59 -5.24
CA SER A 554 15.20 27.13 -6.60
C SER A 554 14.06 28.16 -6.71
N GLY A 555 13.09 28.12 -5.79
CA GLY A 555 11.91 28.97 -5.79
C GLY A 555 12.03 30.24 -4.94
N ILE A 556 13.13 30.39 -4.18
CA ILE A 556 13.31 31.49 -3.22
C ILE A 556 13.20 32.86 -3.89
N SER A 557 13.94 33.09 -4.98
CA SER A 557 13.92 34.37 -5.68
C SER A 557 12.52 34.70 -6.17
N ARG A 558 11.81 33.72 -6.73
CA ARG A 558 10.45 33.90 -7.25
C ARG A 558 9.48 34.31 -6.13
N VAL A 559 9.58 33.69 -4.96
CA VAL A 559 8.76 34.04 -3.79
C VAL A 559 9.09 35.46 -3.30
N ARG A 560 10.37 35.84 -3.26
CA ARG A 560 10.79 37.19 -2.88
C ARG A 560 10.28 38.28 -3.84
N ASP A 561 10.10 37.93 -5.11
CA ASP A 561 9.64 38.87 -6.13
C ASP A 561 8.12 39.10 -6.08
N VAL A 562 7.34 38.08 -5.70
CA VAL A 562 5.86 38.13 -5.79
C VAL A 562 5.15 38.21 -4.45
N CYS A 563 5.80 37.87 -3.34
CA CYS A 563 5.22 37.93 -2.00
C CYS A 563 5.77 39.11 -1.20
N GLN A 564 4.93 39.70 -0.34
CA GLN A 564 5.39 40.66 0.65
C GLN A 564 6.11 39.92 1.78
N LEU A 565 7.43 40.09 1.85
CA LEU A 565 8.27 39.47 2.87
C LEU A 565 8.11 40.17 4.24
N VAL A 566 8.33 39.42 5.31
CA VAL A 566 8.51 40.02 6.65
C VAL A 566 9.94 40.55 6.76
N GLU A 567 10.11 41.86 6.89
CA GLU A 567 11.42 42.54 6.83
C GLU A 567 12.30 42.40 8.09
N PHE A 568 11.79 41.76 9.15
CA PHE A 568 12.52 41.58 10.40
C PHE A 568 13.24 40.23 10.47
N GLN A 569 14.28 40.15 11.30
CA GLN A 569 14.91 38.87 11.58
C GLN A 569 13.91 37.96 12.31
N ARG A 570 13.54 36.85 11.67
CA ARG A 570 12.62 35.84 12.20
C ARG A 570 13.02 35.46 13.63
N LEU A 571 12.05 35.50 14.55
CA LEU A 571 12.19 35.18 15.97
C LEU A 571 13.11 36.13 16.77
N SER A 572 13.32 37.37 16.31
CA SER A 572 13.98 38.42 17.11
C SER A 572 13.02 39.09 18.10
N GLU A 573 13.52 40.00 18.93
CA GLU A 573 12.68 40.86 19.81
C GLU A 573 11.71 41.76 19.03
N ASP A 574 12.08 42.09 17.79
CA ASP A 574 11.30 42.94 16.89
C ASP A 574 10.27 42.15 16.08
N ASP A 575 10.28 40.82 16.18
CA ASP A 575 9.31 39.96 15.50
C ASP A 575 7.90 40.24 16.08
N PRO A 576 6.92 40.62 15.24
CA PRO A 576 5.58 40.97 15.73
C PRO A 576 4.92 39.85 16.53
N ILE A 577 5.20 38.57 16.21
CA ILE A 577 4.67 37.42 16.95
C ILE A 577 5.18 37.43 18.40
N ILE A 578 6.41 37.87 18.62
CA ILE A 578 7.02 38.02 19.95
C ILE A 578 6.46 39.24 20.66
N GLN A 579 6.36 40.39 19.98
CA GLN A 579 5.86 41.64 20.59
C GLN A 579 4.41 41.54 21.08
N MET A 580 3.58 40.79 20.34
CA MET A 580 2.15 40.60 20.61
C MET A 580 1.85 39.66 21.78
N GLN A 581 2.86 38.98 22.35
CA GLN A 581 2.62 38.06 23.48
C GLN A 581 2.25 38.80 24.76
N PRO A 582 1.27 38.28 25.53
CA PRO A 582 0.78 38.94 26.74
C PRO A 582 1.80 38.87 27.88
N GLY A 583 2.00 40.01 28.55
CA GLY A 583 2.65 40.12 29.86
C GLY A 583 4.17 39.86 29.91
N GLY A 584 4.84 40.51 30.87
CA GLY A 584 6.24 40.26 31.23
C GLY A 584 7.29 41.14 30.52
N GLY A 585 8.55 41.02 30.98
CA GLY A 585 9.71 41.65 30.34
C GLY A 585 10.08 40.97 29.00
N PRO A 586 11.05 41.52 28.24
CA PRO A 586 11.39 41.06 26.89
C PRO A 586 11.61 39.54 26.78
N HIS A 587 12.30 38.94 27.76
CA HIS A 587 12.55 37.50 27.79
C HIS A 587 11.30 36.62 27.95
N MET A 588 10.31 37.07 28.71
CA MET A 588 9.06 36.32 28.88
C MET A 588 8.22 36.37 27.59
N LYS A 589 8.23 37.51 26.90
CA LYS A 589 7.59 37.64 25.60
C LYS A 589 8.24 36.75 24.53
N GLN A 590 9.57 36.70 24.51
CA GLN A 590 10.33 35.78 23.65
C GLN A 590 9.96 34.31 23.95
N PHE A 591 9.98 33.91 25.21
CA PHE A 591 9.62 32.55 25.61
C PHE A 591 8.21 32.17 25.16
N ASN A 592 7.22 33.03 25.42
CA ASN A 592 5.83 32.80 25.02
C ASN A 592 5.69 32.73 23.50
N GLY A 593 6.39 33.59 22.77
CA GLY A 593 6.30 33.66 21.32
C GLY A 593 6.98 32.46 20.65
N TYR A 594 8.12 32.00 21.15
CA TYR A 594 8.76 30.77 20.69
C TYR A 594 7.87 29.55 20.95
N ASN A 595 7.27 29.44 22.14
CA ASN A 595 6.33 28.35 22.44
C ASN A 595 5.09 28.38 21.55
N TYR A 596 4.59 29.58 21.24
CA TYR A 596 3.47 29.74 20.32
C TYR A 596 3.82 29.23 18.91
N VAL A 597 4.94 29.67 18.35
CA VAL A 597 5.41 29.19 17.03
C VAL A 597 5.69 27.69 17.06
N LEU A 598 6.37 27.18 18.10
CA LEU A 598 6.63 25.75 18.30
C LEU A 598 5.34 24.92 18.27
N ARG A 599 4.29 25.40 18.95
CA ARG A 599 2.98 24.78 18.93
C ARG A 599 2.39 24.74 17.52
N ARG A 600 2.45 25.83 16.76
CA ARG A 600 1.97 25.89 15.37
C ARG A 600 2.72 24.92 14.45
N TYR A 601 4.03 24.83 14.58
CA TYR A 601 4.85 23.86 13.86
C TYR A 601 4.51 22.43 14.26
N THR A 602 4.26 22.16 15.55
CA THR A 602 3.89 20.83 16.03
C THR A 602 2.49 20.42 15.56
N GLU A 603 1.52 21.33 15.58
CA GLU A 603 0.18 21.14 15.02
C GLU A 603 0.24 20.88 13.52
N ALA A 604 0.98 21.71 12.77
CA ALA A 604 1.15 21.53 11.32
C ALA A 604 1.88 20.22 11.00
N ARG A 605 2.96 19.88 11.73
CA ARG A 605 3.67 18.60 11.61
C ARG A 605 2.73 17.43 11.87
N ALA A 606 1.88 17.48 12.89
CA ALA A 606 0.91 16.42 13.19
C ALA A 606 -0.08 16.21 12.03
N LEU A 607 -0.42 17.29 11.31
CA LEU A 607 -1.31 17.28 10.16
C LEU A 607 -0.62 16.86 8.84
N ARG A 608 0.71 17.04 8.72
CA ARG A 608 1.46 16.97 7.44
C ARG A 608 2.70 16.05 7.51
N GLN A 609 2.56 14.83 8.03
CA GLN A 609 3.68 13.87 8.22
C GLN A 609 4.17 13.15 6.94
N VAL A 610 4.02 13.76 5.77
CA VAL A 610 3.85 13.05 4.49
C VAL A 610 5.04 13.16 3.53
N ASP A 611 6.02 14.02 3.82
CA ASP A 611 7.18 14.26 2.97
C ASP A 611 8.44 14.28 3.83
N GLY A 612 9.45 13.47 3.48
CA GLY A 612 10.71 13.36 4.23
C GLY A 612 11.50 14.66 4.27
N ALA A 613 11.45 15.46 3.20
CA ALA A 613 12.04 16.80 3.17
C ALA A 613 11.29 17.75 4.11
N LEU A 614 9.96 17.67 4.14
CA LEU A 614 9.14 18.43 5.07
C LEU A 614 9.30 17.98 6.52
N MET A 615 9.48 16.69 6.77
CA MET A 615 9.72 16.17 8.11
C MET A 615 11.07 16.63 8.65
N LEU A 616 12.14 16.55 7.85
CA LEU A 616 13.44 17.11 8.22
C LEU A 616 13.38 18.62 8.41
N TRP A 617 12.59 19.31 7.59
CA TRP A 617 12.32 20.74 7.76
C TRP A 617 11.61 21.02 9.08
N TYR A 618 10.54 20.29 9.42
CA TYR A 618 9.84 20.41 10.69
C TYR A 618 10.77 20.10 11.87
N GLU A 619 11.58 19.05 11.82
CA GLU A 619 12.50 18.68 12.88
C GLU A 619 13.61 19.71 13.08
N LYS A 620 14.13 20.27 11.99
CA LYS A 620 15.07 21.39 12.02
C LYS A 620 14.43 22.61 12.69
N GLU A 621 13.23 23.00 12.27
CA GLU A 621 12.55 24.20 12.78
C GLU A 621 12.13 24.04 14.25
N ILE A 622 11.58 22.88 14.62
CA ILE A 622 11.23 22.53 16.00
C ILE A 622 12.48 22.47 16.88
N GLY A 623 13.53 21.75 16.46
CA GLY A 623 14.77 21.64 17.22
C GLY A 623 15.47 22.98 17.40
N ASN A 624 15.41 23.85 16.39
CA ASN A 624 15.89 25.22 16.51
C ASN A 624 15.08 25.98 17.59
N LEU A 625 13.76 25.94 17.54
CA LEU A 625 12.89 26.62 18.52
C LEU A 625 13.12 26.10 19.94
N GLU A 626 13.20 24.78 20.12
CA GLU A 626 13.52 24.14 21.41
C GLU A 626 14.88 24.58 21.95
N SER A 627 15.90 24.68 21.08
CA SER A 627 17.21 25.20 21.47
C SER A 627 17.15 26.67 21.90
N HIS A 628 16.38 27.51 21.21
CA HIS A 628 16.20 28.91 21.57
C HIS A 628 15.48 29.06 22.92
N ILE A 629 14.44 28.25 23.15
CA ILE A 629 13.72 28.19 24.43
C ILE A 629 14.66 27.76 25.56
N GLY A 630 15.45 26.70 25.36
CA GLY A 630 16.41 26.21 26.36
C GLY A 630 17.48 27.26 26.74
N ARG A 631 17.92 28.09 25.79
CA ARG A 631 18.87 29.19 26.05
C ARG A 631 18.27 30.34 26.88
N LEU A 632 16.95 30.47 26.92
CA LEU A 632 16.29 31.47 27.77
C LEU A 632 16.21 31.06 29.25
N GLY A 633 16.66 29.84 29.60
CA GLY A 633 16.83 29.41 31.00
C GLY A 633 15.54 29.03 31.73
N TYR A 634 14.44 28.83 31.00
CA TYR A 634 13.17 28.32 31.52
C TYR A 634 13.00 26.86 31.11
N VAL A 635 13.76 25.96 31.75
CA VAL A 635 13.57 24.49 31.66
C VAL A 635 13.31 23.95 33.05
#